data_AF-E8M7F5-F1
#
_entry.id   AF-E8M7F5-F1
#
_cell.length_a   1.000
_cell.length_b   1.000
_cell.length_c   1.000
_cell.angle_alpha   90.00
_cell.angle_beta   90.00
_cell.angle_gamma   90.00
#
_symmetry.space_group_name_H-M   'P 1'
#
loop_
_entity.id
_entity.type
_entity.pdbx_description
1 polymer ?
#
loop_
_entity_poly.entity_id
_entity_poly.type
_entity_poly.pdbx_seq_one_letter_code
_entity_poly.pdbx_strand_id
1 'polypeptide(L)'
;MSNSRPNLAKIIALDLLTVGRAPLVLLVLIFASAMGVVFTTHHTRQAITEKDQALMERERLDNEWRNLLLEETALAEHSRVQAVAKQDLEMTRPDSDKEVIIQLP
;
A
#
# COMPACT_ATOMS: atom_id res chain seq x y z
N MET A 1 56.24 -47.03 -29.76
CA MET A 1 56.19 -45.99 -28.70
C MET A 1 55.15 -44.95 -29.11
N SER A 2 53.90 -45.11 -28.69
CA SER A 2 52.84 -44.11 -28.95
C SER A 2 52.76 -43.18 -27.74
N ASN A 3 53.38 -42.00 -27.89
CA ASN A 3 53.41 -40.97 -26.86
C ASN A 3 52.08 -40.18 -26.93
N SER A 4 51.05 -40.70 -26.26
CA SER A 4 49.77 -40.00 -26.11
C SER A 4 50.00 -38.73 -25.32
N ARG A 5 49.96 -37.57 -25.99
CA ARG A 5 50.01 -36.26 -25.35
C ARG A 5 48.90 -36.21 -24.29
N PRO A 6 49.23 -36.14 -22.99
CA PRO A 6 48.21 -36.03 -21.97
C PRO A 6 47.46 -34.72 -22.21
N ASN A 7 46.14 -34.81 -22.36
CA ASN A 7 45.30 -33.64 -22.58
C ASN A 7 45.19 -32.87 -21.25
N LEU A 8 46.13 -31.95 -21.02
CA LEU A 8 46.29 -31.17 -19.78
C LEU A 8 45.01 -30.48 -19.35
N ALA A 9 44.23 -29.94 -20.28
CA ALA A 9 42.94 -29.32 -19.98
C ALA A 9 41.97 -30.31 -19.30
N LYS A 10 41.98 -31.58 -19.74
CA LYS A 10 41.15 -32.63 -19.17
C LYS A 10 41.63 -33.04 -17.77
N ILE A 11 42.95 -33.05 -17.54
CA ILE A 11 43.53 -33.39 -16.23
C ILE A 11 43.28 -32.26 -15.22
N ILE A 12 43.46 -31.00 -15.61
CA ILE A 12 43.17 -29.83 -14.75
C ILE A 12 41.67 -29.78 -14.42
N ALA A 13 40.80 -30.05 -15.40
CA ALA A 13 39.36 -30.15 -15.16
C ALA A 13 39.02 -31.30 -14.20
N LEU A 14 39.69 -32.46 -14.34
CA LEU A 14 39.47 -33.60 -13.46
C LEU A 14 40.00 -33.33 -12.03
N ASP A 15 41.15 -32.68 -11.91
CA ASP A 15 41.79 -32.37 -10.62
C ASP A 15 41.01 -31.29 -9.86
N LEU A 16 40.48 -30.29 -10.56
CA LEU A 16 39.55 -29.31 -9.99
C LEU A 16 38.25 -29.97 -9.49
N LEU A 17 37.75 -30.98 -10.19
CA LEU A 17 36.57 -31.76 -9.76
C LEU A 17 36.87 -32.75 -8.63
N THR A 18 38.09 -33.29 -8.57
CA THR A 18 38.46 -34.37 -7.64
C THR A 18 39.03 -33.83 -6.32
N VAL A 19 39.86 -32.79 -6.37
CA VAL A 19 40.48 -32.12 -5.20
C VAL A 19 39.65 -30.89 -4.78
N GLY A 20 39.03 -30.19 -5.73
CA GLY A 20 38.24 -28.97 -5.50
C GLY A 20 36.76 -29.19 -5.17
N ARG A 21 36.40 -30.30 -4.50
CA ARG A 21 35.00 -30.57 -4.10
C ARG A 21 34.41 -29.44 -3.24
N ALA A 22 35.18 -28.96 -2.26
CA ALA A 22 34.78 -27.86 -1.39
C ALA A 22 34.58 -26.52 -2.14
N PRO A 23 35.53 -26.04 -2.99
CA PRO A 23 35.30 -24.82 -3.75
C PRO A 23 34.18 -24.95 -4.80
N LEU A 24 33.96 -26.12 -5.40
CA LEU A 24 32.82 -26.35 -6.29
C LEU A 24 31.49 -26.23 -5.55
N VAL A 25 31.37 -26.83 -4.35
CA VAL A 25 30.16 -26.71 -3.51
C VAL A 25 29.93 -25.26 -3.08
N LEU A 26 30.98 -24.54 -2.70
CA LEU A 26 30.89 -23.11 -2.38
C LEU A 26 30.43 -22.27 -3.58
N LEU A 27 30.94 -22.58 -4.78
CA LEU A 27 30.51 -21.90 -6.00
C LEU A 27 29.02 -22.13 -6.25
N VAL A 28 28.55 -23.37 -6.15
CA VAL A 28 27.13 -23.69 -6.30
C VAL A 28 26.27 -22.99 -5.24
N LEU A 29 26.72 -22.95 -3.98
CA LEU A 29 26.04 -22.23 -2.90
C LEU A 29 25.93 -20.72 -3.17
N ILE A 30 26.99 -20.09 -3.67
CA ILE A 30 26.98 -18.67 -4.03
C ILE A 30 26.01 -18.42 -5.19
N PHE A 31 26.02 -19.27 -6.22
CA PHE A 31 25.08 -19.18 -7.33
C PHE A 31 23.62 -19.35 -6.87
N ALA A 32 23.36 -20.33 -5.99
CA ALA A 32 22.04 -20.55 -5.42
C ALA A 32 21.59 -19.35 -4.57
N SER A 33 22.49 -18.78 -3.77
CA SER A 33 22.23 -17.56 -2.99
C SER A 33 21.89 -16.37 -3.89
N ALA A 34 22.69 -16.14 -4.95
CA ALA A 34 22.45 -15.07 -5.91
C ALA A 34 21.08 -15.23 -6.60
N MET A 35 20.74 -16.45 -7.05
CA MET A 35 19.43 -16.75 -7.63
C MET A 35 18.30 -16.54 -6.61
N GLY A 36 18.51 -16.95 -5.36
CA GLY A 36 17.56 -16.77 -4.26
C GLY A 36 17.26 -15.30 -3.97
N VAL A 37 18.27 -14.42 -4.00
CA VAL A 37 18.08 -12.97 -3.84
C VAL A 37 17.23 -12.40 -4.98
N VAL A 38 17.50 -12.78 -6.22
CA VAL A 38 16.73 -12.33 -7.40
C VAL A 38 15.28 -12.80 -7.30
N PHE A 39 15.07 -14.07 -6.96
CA PHE A 39 13.74 -14.66 -6.78
C PHE A 39 12.96 -13.95 -5.66
N THR A 40 13.60 -13.74 -4.51
CA THR A 40 13.00 -13.02 -3.38
C THR A 40 12.64 -11.60 -3.77
N THR A 41 13.50 -10.91 -4.51
CA THR A 41 13.23 -9.54 -4.98
C THR A 41 12.03 -9.50 -5.92
N HIS A 42 11.91 -10.47 -6.84
CA HIS A 42 10.78 -10.54 -7.76
C HIS A 42 9.46 -10.81 -7.03
N HIS A 43 9.45 -11.79 -6.12
CA HIS A 43 8.29 -12.09 -5.29
C HIS A 43 7.90 -10.91 -4.39
N THR A 44 8.88 -10.25 -3.79
CA THR A 44 8.67 -9.06 -2.97
C THR A 44 8.03 -7.94 -3.77
N ARG A 45 8.47 -7.71 -5.01
CA ARG A 45 7.86 -6.70 -5.89
C ARG A 45 6.40 -7.01 -6.22
N GLN A 46 6.07 -8.28 -6.50
CA GLN A 46 4.68 -8.69 -6.76
C GLN A 46 3.80 -8.48 -5.52
N ALA A 47 4.25 -8.98 -4.36
CA ALA A 47 3.50 -8.87 -3.11
C ALA A 47 3.30 -7.41 -2.67
N ILE A 48 4.30 -6.55 -2.88
CA ILE A 48 4.18 -5.10 -2.62
C ILE A 48 3.14 -4.47 -3.55
N THR A 49 3.11 -4.85 -4.83
CA THR A 49 2.17 -4.28 -5.81
C THR A 49 0.72 -4.55 -5.40
N GLU A 50 0.39 -5.78 -5.00
CA GLU A 50 -0.95 -6.13 -4.54
C GLU A 50 -1.33 -5.36 -3.27
N LYS A 51 -0.39 -5.23 -2.32
CA LYS A 51 -0.58 -4.45 -1.09
C LYS A 51 -0.85 -2.98 -1.40
N ASP A 52 -0.09 -2.39 -2.33
CA ASP A 52 -0.19 -0.99 -2.70
C ASP A 52 -1.53 -0.71 -3.40
N GLN A 53 -2.01 -1.62 -4.25
CA GLN A 53 -3.35 -1.51 -4.87
C GLN A 53 -4.46 -1.46 -3.82
N ALA A 54 -4.43 -2.36 -2.82
CA ALA A 54 -5.43 -2.37 -1.75
C ALA A 54 -5.36 -1.09 -0.89
N LEU A 55 -4.16 -0.55 -0.65
CA LEU A 55 -3.99 0.71 0.06
C LEU A 55 -4.53 1.90 -0.73
N MET A 56 -4.29 1.95 -2.04
CA MET A 56 -4.84 2.99 -2.92
C MET A 56 -6.36 3.00 -2.90
N GLU A 57 -7.00 1.83 -2.95
CA GLU A 57 -8.46 1.75 -2.91
C GLU A 57 -9.02 2.21 -1.56
N ARG A 58 -8.34 1.83 -0.45
CA ARG A 58 -8.70 2.32 0.87
C ARG A 58 -8.61 3.85 0.96
N GLU A 59 -7.53 4.43 0.44
CA GLU A 59 -7.34 5.89 0.45
C GLU A 59 -8.39 6.61 -0.40
N ARG A 60 -8.77 6.04 -1.54
CA ARG A 60 -9.88 6.53 -2.36
C ARG A 60 -11.18 6.58 -1.57
N LEU A 61 -11.55 5.48 -0.93
CA LEU A 61 -12.79 5.39 -0.15
C LEU A 61 -12.79 6.35 1.05
N ASP A 62 -11.64 6.54 1.72
CA ASP A 62 -11.52 7.50 2.82
C ASP A 62 -11.75 8.94 2.34
N ASN A 63 -11.22 9.29 1.17
CA ASN A 63 -11.47 10.61 0.57
C ASN A 63 -12.93 10.79 0.17
N GLU A 64 -13.56 9.80 -0.44
CA GLU A 64 -14.99 9.84 -0.78
C GLU A 64 -15.84 9.99 0.49
N TRP A 65 -15.55 9.20 1.54
CA TRP A 65 -16.22 9.30 2.84
C TRP A 65 -16.08 10.69 3.47
N ARG A 66 -14.88 11.26 3.46
CA ARG A 66 -14.62 12.62 3.95
C ARG A 66 -15.42 13.66 3.17
N ASN A 67 -15.49 13.53 1.85
CA ASN A 67 -16.27 14.43 1.02
C ASN A 67 -17.77 14.34 1.35
N LEU A 68 -18.30 13.13 1.51
CA LEU A 68 -19.69 12.92 1.90
C LEU A 68 -19.99 13.51 3.29
N LEU A 69 -19.07 13.36 4.24
CA LEU A 69 -19.23 13.95 5.57
C LEU A 69 -19.23 15.48 5.52
N LEU A 70 -18.39 16.08 4.68
CA LEU A 70 -18.40 17.53 4.44
C LEU A 70 -19.71 17.98 3.79
N GLU A 71 -20.25 17.21 2.85
CA GLU A 71 -21.56 17.48 2.24
C GLU A 71 -22.70 17.37 3.26
N GLU A 72 -22.72 16.34 4.09
CA GLU A 72 -23.72 16.15 5.14
C GLU A 72 -23.65 17.27 6.18
N THR A 73 -22.46 17.63 6.64
CA THR A 73 -22.29 18.72 7.60
C THR A 73 -22.71 20.06 7.01
N ALA A 74 -22.36 20.35 5.75
CA ALA A 74 -22.85 21.55 5.04
C ALA A 74 -24.39 21.56 4.89
N LEU A 75 -25.01 20.39 4.69
CA LEU A 75 -26.47 20.25 4.62
C LEU A 75 -27.15 20.31 5.99
N ALA A 76 -26.45 19.96 7.07
CA ALA A 76 -26.93 19.91 8.45
C ALA A 76 -26.68 21.20 9.24
N GLU A 77 -25.77 22.07 8.79
CA GLU A 77 -25.39 23.31 9.44
C GLU A 77 -26.48 24.39 9.31
N HIS A 78 -27.61 24.22 10.03
CA HIS A 78 -28.63 25.20 10.44
C HIS A 78 -29.34 26.08 9.37
N SER A 79 -28.78 26.20 8.18
CA SER A 79 -29.17 27.09 7.10
C SER A 79 -30.41 26.56 6.40
N ARG A 80 -30.52 25.22 6.24
CA ARG A 80 -31.73 24.60 5.66
C ARG A 80 -32.94 24.72 6.58
N VAL A 81 -32.76 24.53 7.89
CA VAL A 81 -33.87 24.64 8.85
C VAL A 81 -34.35 26.09 8.96
N GLN A 82 -33.43 27.07 9.02
CA GLN A 82 -33.81 28.48 8.99
C GLN A 82 -34.41 28.93 7.65
N ALA A 83 -33.89 28.46 6.51
CA ALA A 83 -34.43 28.79 5.20
C ALA A 83 -35.85 28.25 5.02
N VAL A 84 -36.10 26.98 5.37
CA VAL A 84 -37.45 26.38 5.32
C VAL A 84 -38.39 27.09 6.30
N ALA A 85 -37.95 27.40 7.52
CA ALA A 85 -38.79 28.12 8.48
C ALA A 85 -39.13 29.55 8.04
N LYS A 86 -38.22 30.23 7.33
CA LYS A 86 -38.45 31.59 6.85
C LYS A 86 -39.23 31.63 5.54
N GLN A 87 -39.06 30.64 4.67
CA GLN A 87 -39.63 30.61 3.32
C GLN A 87 -40.98 29.88 3.26
N ASP A 88 -41.11 28.71 3.90
CA ASP A 88 -42.34 27.90 3.86
C ASP A 88 -43.29 28.20 5.02
N LEU A 89 -42.77 28.67 6.16
CA LEU A 89 -43.56 28.97 7.36
C LEU A 89 -43.70 30.49 7.64
N GLU A 90 -43.17 31.35 6.77
CA GLU A 90 -43.15 32.83 6.90
C GLU A 90 -42.69 33.33 8.29
N MET A 91 -41.86 32.55 9.00
CA MET A 91 -41.46 32.92 10.36
C MET A 91 -40.55 34.14 10.35
N THR A 92 -40.98 35.22 10.99
CA THR A 92 -40.17 36.41 11.24
C THR A 92 -39.56 36.37 12.64
N ARG A 93 -38.38 36.98 12.81
CA ARG A 93 -37.74 37.08 14.14
C ARG A 93 -38.58 38.03 15.01
N PRO A 94 -39.02 37.64 16.21
CA PRO A 94 -39.79 38.53 17.09
C PRO A 94 -38.96 39.76 17.45
N ASP A 95 -39.59 40.94 17.45
CA ASP A 95 -39.01 42.17 18.00
C ASP A 95 -38.91 42.08 19.53
N SER A 96 -38.02 42.88 20.13
CA SER A 96 -37.76 42.87 21.59
C SER A 96 -38.98 43.20 22.45
N ASP A 97 -40.06 43.72 21.86
CA ASP A 97 -41.32 44.01 22.55
C ASP A 97 -42.25 42.78 22.70
N LYS A 98 -41.96 41.66 22.01
CA LYS A 98 -42.77 40.42 22.03
C LYS A 98 -42.09 39.22 22.67
N GLU A 99 -40.94 39.42 23.32
CA GLU A 99 -40.19 38.36 23.96
C GLU A 99 -40.70 38.10 25.40
N VAL A 100 -41.33 36.94 25.62
CA VAL A 100 -41.80 36.52 26.95
C VAL A 100 -40.77 35.57 27.56
N ILE A 101 -40.00 36.07 28.53
CA ILE A 101 -39.01 35.28 29.26
C ILE A 101 -39.73 34.47 30.35
N ILE A 102 -39.76 33.15 30.19
CA ILE A 102 -40.31 32.23 31.18
C ILE A 102 -39.17 31.81 32.11
N GLN A 103 -39.20 32.27 33.36
CA GLN A 103 -38.29 31.77 34.40
C GLN A 103 -38.84 30.45 34.91
N LEU A 104 -38.10 29.36 34.71
CA LEU A 104 -38.42 28.08 35.34
C LEU A 104 -38.14 28.16 36.85
N PRO A 105 -38.99 27.55 37.70
CA PRO A 105 -38.87 27.56 39.15
C PRO A 105 -37.66 26.75 39.66
#